data_AF-A0A950BPD8-F1
#
_entry.id   AF-A0A950BPD8-F1
#
_cell.length_a   1.000
_cell.length_b   1.000
_cell.length_c   1.000
_cell.angle_alpha   90.00
_cell.angle_beta   90.00
_cell.angle_gamma   90.00
#
_symmetry.space_group_name_H-M   'P 1'
#
loop_
_entity.id
_entity.type
_entity.pdbx_description
1 polymer ?
#
loop_
_entity_poly.entity_id
_entity_poly.type
_entity_poly.pdbx_seq_one_letter_code
_entity_poly.pdbx_strand_id
1 'polypeptide(L)'
;MVRGILRRLRRLVVRRKQNEASSQHVISETDSVAWGSTFDAFISYSHAADGQLAAAIQKGLHRFAKPLLRLRAIRVFRDETTLAMTPKLWPQIERALRGSRFFILMADPSSAQSEWVKKEVACWISMRGVEGMLIAWTGGDLFWDHLKKDFDWGRTTALSLLLTGAFDGDEPLYLDLRWARTEVDLSRKNPKFATALARLSAAIRGRSLDEIFGEDLREQRRSLRFLLIGSTIVLFATLFAGWRWWAELQAQNAAEEQARIAKVRRLAAESSSALRVHPQQSLLLAVEAVQAGQSLHGVRLAVDEQSLREALSSMGGRLVAKGDGPITTVVISPDNHWLITGSSDNTARLWDLSSKDPAANSVVLRGHEDWVNAVAISRDNRWLVTGSNDKTARLWDLSAKNPAANPVVLRH
;
A
#
# COMPACT_ATOMS: atom_id res chain seq x y z
N MET A 1 -13.60 14.02 5.87
CA MET A 1 -12.39 14.13 6.71
C MET A 1 -11.09 13.73 5.97
N VAL A 2 -11.08 12.68 5.16
CA VAL A 2 -9.88 12.16 4.45
C VAL A 2 -9.32 13.10 3.36
N ARG A 3 -10.17 13.85 2.64
CA ARG A 3 -9.74 14.83 1.61
C ARG A 3 -8.95 16.04 2.18
N GLY A 4 -9.15 16.39 3.45
CA GLY A 4 -8.43 17.49 4.11
C GLY A 4 -6.99 17.12 4.49
N ILE A 5 -6.78 15.86 4.86
CA ILE A 5 -5.48 15.33 5.29
C ILE A 5 -4.56 15.13 4.08
N LEU A 6 -5.10 14.63 2.95
CA LEU A 6 -4.35 14.50 1.69
C LEU A 6 -3.94 15.86 1.09
N ARG A 7 -4.75 16.92 1.25
CA ARG A 7 -4.35 18.29 0.85
C ARG A 7 -3.26 18.89 1.73
N ARG A 8 -3.21 18.56 3.03
CA ARG A 8 -2.11 18.99 3.93
C ARG A 8 -0.81 18.24 3.63
N LEU A 9 -0.88 16.94 3.34
CA LEU A 9 0.30 16.14 2.99
C LEU A 9 0.91 16.56 1.63
N ARG A 10 0.08 16.89 0.63
CA ARG A 10 0.58 17.42 -0.66
C ARG A 10 1.26 18.78 -0.51
N ARG A 11 0.76 19.67 0.36
CA ARG A 11 1.42 20.95 0.66
C ARG A 11 2.74 20.78 1.42
N LEU A 12 2.84 19.80 2.31
CA LEU A 12 4.07 19.49 3.05
C LEU A 12 5.17 18.90 2.15
N VAL A 13 4.80 18.07 1.17
CA VAL A 13 5.77 17.50 0.21
C VAL A 13 6.24 18.53 -0.82
N VAL A 14 5.36 19.44 -1.26
CA VAL A 14 5.75 20.54 -2.16
C VAL A 14 6.65 21.56 -1.44
N ARG A 15 6.36 21.91 -0.18
CA ARG A 15 7.24 22.79 0.63
C ARG A 15 8.61 22.18 0.90
N ARG A 16 8.71 20.85 0.99
CA ARG A 16 9.98 20.14 1.19
C ARG A 16 10.84 20.11 -0.07
N LYS A 17 10.24 19.93 -1.25
CA LYS A 17 10.94 20.05 -2.54
C LYS A 17 11.35 21.49 -2.86
N GLN A 18 10.58 22.49 -2.43
CA GLN A 18 10.93 23.90 -2.59
C GLN A 18 12.06 24.33 -1.64
N ASN A 19 12.13 23.79 -0.42
CA ASN A 19 13.26 24.04 0.50
C ASN A 19 14.53 23.26 0.14
N GLU A 20 14.44 22.11 -0.52
CA GLU A 20 15.61 21.37 -1.02
C GLU A 20 16.21 22.00 -2.29
N ALA A 21 15.40 22.69 -3.10
CA ALA A 21 15.88 23.48 -4.26
C ALA A 21 16.48 24.85 -3.88
N SER A 22 16.27 25.34 -2.65
CA SER A 22 16.86 26.59 -2.13
C SER A 22 18.15 26.38 -1.32
N SER A 23 18.73 25.18 -1.33
CA SER A 23 19.99 24.86 -0.63
C SER A 23 21.22 24.84 -1.55
N GLN A 24 21.11 25.44 -2.74
CA GLN A 24 22.26 25.70 -3.63
C GLN A 24 22.37 27.20 -3.90
N HIS A 25 23.46 27.75 -3.36
CA HIS A 25 24.08 29.05 -3.64
C HIS A 25 23.61 30.35 -2.97
N VAL A 26 24.68 31.09 -2.61
CA VAL A 26 24.86 32.50 -2.29
C VAL A 26 24.60 32.90 -0.83
N ILE A 27 25.68 32.91 -0.04
CA ILE A 27 25.77 33.74 1.17
C ILE A 27 25.78 35.20 0.69
N SER A 28 24.63 35.88 0.76
CA SER A 28 24.50 37.30 0.47
C SER A 28 24.84 38.14 1.70
N GLU A 29 25.49 39.27 1.46
CA GLU A 29 26.21 40.17 2.37
C GLU A 29 25.32 41.03 3.30
N THR A 30 24.12 40.58 3.69
CA THR A 30 23.15 41.44 4.41
C THR A 30 22.41 40.76 5.57
N ASP A 31 23.08 39.93 6.36
CA ASP A 31 22.60 39.51 7.69
C ASP A 31 23.68 39.82 8.74
N SER A 32 23.95 41.11 8.93
CA SER A 32 24.60 41.62 10.12
C SER A 32 23.56 41.71 11.24
N VAL A 33 23.66 40.78 12.20
CA VAL A 33 23.37 40.89 13.65
C VAL A 33 22.85 39.53 14.20
N ALA A 34 23.51 39.07 15.26
CA ALA A 34 23.14 37.98 16.19
C ALA A 34 23.46 36.52 15.83
N TRP A 35 24.75 36.12 15.80
CA TRP A 35 25.15 34.72 16.06
C TRP A 35 26.46 34.62 16.86
N GLY A 36 26.36 34.42 18.17
CA GLY A 36 27.45 33.96 19.02
C GLY A 36 27.69 32.46 18.89
N SER A 37 28.13 31.99 17.71
CA SER A 37 28.28 30.54 17.51
C SER A 37 29.52 30.16 16.69
N THR A 38 30.62 30.07 17.43
CA THR A 38 31.91 29.40 17.18
C THR A 38 31.74 27.99 16.61
N PHE A 39 32.49 27.64 15.56
CA PHE A 39 32.60 26.26 15.06
C PHE A 39 33.21 25.37 16.15
N ASP A 40 32.88 24.07 16.16
CA ASP A 40 33.48 23.14 17.10
C ASP A 40 34.89 22.72 16.64
N ALA A 41 35.09 22.56 15.33
CA ALA A 41 36.39 22.24 14.76
C ALA A 41 36.59 22.86 13.36
N PHE A 42 37.84 23.13 13.01
CA PHE A 42 38.29 23.54 11.68
C PHE A 42 39.11 22.41 11.05
N ILE A 43 38.87 22.03 9.79
CA ILE A 43 39.72 21.06 9.07
C ILE A 43 40.63 21.81 8.08
N SER A 44 41.94 21.69 8.27
CA SER A 44 42.98 22.15 7.34
C SER A 44 43.54 20.96 6.56
N TYR A 45 43.55 21.05 5.23
CA TYR A 45 43.95 19.97 4.34
C TYR A 45 44.39 20.48 2.96
N SER A 46 45.18 19.68 2.24
CA SER A 46 45.42 19.90 0.82
C SER A 46 44.36 19.19 -0.03
N HIS A 47 43.72 19.93 -0.93
CA HIS A 47 42.75 19.37 -1.88
C HIS A 47 43.34 18.24 -2.74
N ALA A 48 44.63 18.30 -3.05
CA ALA A 48 45.30 17.32 -3.91
C ALA A 48 45.38 15.93 -3.28
N ALA A 49 45.49 15.83 -1.95
CA ALA A 49 45.68 14.57 -1.24
C ALA A 49 44.42 14.08 -0.51
N ASP A 50 43.65 15.00 0.09
CA ASP A 50 42.72 14.65 1.17
C ASP A 50 41.27 15.10 0.97
N GLY A 51 40.92 15.64 -0.20
CA GLY A 51 39.59 16.25 -0.42
C GLY A 51 38.40 15.32 -0.14
N GLN A 52 38.48 14.06 -0.54
CA GLN A 52 37.43 13.07 -0.29
C GLN A 52 37.36 12.65 1.19
N LEU A 53 38.52 12.44 1.82
CA LEU A 53 38.61 12.04 3.22
C LEU A 53 38.17 13.17 4.16
N ALA A 54 38.55 14.42 3.88
CA ALA A 54 38.08 15.60 4.60
C ALA A 54 36.55 15.72 4.55
N ALA A 55 35.94 15.50 3.38
CA ALA A 55 34.49 15.48 3.21
C ALA A 55 33.82 14.39 4.05
N ALA A 56 34.41 13.19 4.03
CA ALA A 56 33.91 12.03 4.77
C ALA A 56 33.99 12.25 6.29
N ILE A 57 35.09 12.83 6.79
CA ILE A 57 35.26 13.18 8.20
C ILE A 57 34.23 14.24 8.62
N GLN A 58 34.07 15.32 7.84
CA GLN A 58 33.09 16.36 8.12
C GLN A 58 31.66 15.78 8.21
N LYS A 59 31.26 15.00 7.20
CA LYS A 59 29.94 14.33 7.14
C LYS A 59 29.77 13.32 8.27
N GLY A 60 30.83 12.60 8.63
CA GLY A 60 30.88 11.65 9.72
C GLY A 60 30.63 12.32 11.06
N LEU A 61 31.39 13.36 11.39
CA LEU A 61 31.29 14.13 12.64
C LEU A 61 29.95 14.86 12.78
N HIS A 62 29.38 15.37 11.67
CA HIS A 62 28.02 15.94 11.67
C HIS A 62 26.94 14.90 11.98
N ARG A 63 27.13 13.65 11.55
CA ARG A 63 26.16 12.54 11.71
C ARG A 63 26.37 11.69 12.95
N PHE A 64 27.53 11.74 13.61
CA PHE A 64 27.82 11.08 14.88
C PHE A 64 27.01 11.67 16.06
N ALA A 65 26.02 12.52 15.78
CA ALA A 65 25.31 13.33 16.76
C ALA A 65 23.89 13.73 16.32
N LYS A 66 23.15 12.85 15.64
CA LYS A 66 21.72 13.09 15.36
C LYS A 66 20.82 12.14 16.16
N PRO A 67 20.58 12.41 17.46
CA PRO A 67 19.35 12.00 18.10
C PRO A 67 18.17 12.67 17.41
N LEU A 68 17.04 11.95 17.33
CA LEU A 68 15.77 12.47 16.82
C LEU A 68 15.27 13.72 17.58
N LEU A 69 15.89 14.10 18.73
CA LEU A 69 15.38 15.12 19.67
C LEU A 69 16.42 15.95 20.48
N ARG A 70 17.72 16.02 20.16
CA ARG A 70 18.65 17.00 20.80
C ARG A 70 19.64 17.66 19.84
N LEU A 71 19.81 18.98 20.03
CA LEU A 71 20.65 19.90 19.25
C LEU A 71 22.07 19.99 19.82
N ARG A 72 23.05 19.39 19.15
CA ARG A 72 24.39 19.96 18.88
C ARG A 72 25.17 18.99 17.99
N ALA A 73 24.96 19.12 16.69
CA ALA A 73 25.87 18.55 15.70
C ALA A 73 27.25 19.20 15.88
N ILE A 74 28.34 18.43 15.78
CA ILE A 74 29.68 19.00 15.74
C ILE A 74 29.76 19.85 14.49
N ARG A 75 29.88 21.16 14.64
CA ARG A 75 29.98 22.09 13.51
C ARG A 75 31.42 22.17 13.08
N VAL A 76 31.72 21.42 12.03
CA VAL A 76 33.04 21.38 11.42
C VAL A 76 33.08 22.30 10.20
N PHE A 77 33.93 23.32 10.25
CA PHE A 77 34.24 24.15 9.08
C PHE A 77 35.28 23.44 8.22
N ARG A 78 35.06 23.46 6.91
CA ARG A 78 35.96 22.94 5.89
C ARG A 78 35.96 23.94 4.74
N ASP A 79 37.13 24.38 4.31
CA ASP A 79 37.23 25.13 3.06
C ASP A 79 36.95 24.18 1.89
N GLU A 80 35.92 24.48 1.09
CA GLU A 80 35.53 23.66 -0.07
C GLU A 80 36.12 24.20 -1.38
N THR A 81 36.85 25.32 -1.33
CA THR A 81 37.25 26.04 -2.54
C THR A 81 38.59 25.54 -3.08
N THR A 82 38.54 24.77 -4.16
CA THR A 82 39.67 24.57 -5.07
C THR A 82 39.93 25.86 -5.86
N LEU A 83 40.36 26.95 -5.22
CA LEU A 83 40.56 28.22 -5.91
C LEU A 83 41.83 28.91 -5.44
N ALA A 84 42.85 28.76 -6.29
CA ALA A 84 43.85 29.79 -6.47
C ALA A 84 43.17 31.17 -6.59
N MET A 85 43.65 32.13 -5.81
CA MET A 85 43.46 33.57 -5.98
C MET A 85 42.04 34.16 -5.76
N THR A 86 41.65 34.36 -4.49
CA THR A 86 40.82 35.54 -4.15
C THR A 86 41.24 36.12 -2.79
N PRO A 87 41.89 37.30 -2.73
CA PRO A 87 42.36 37.94 -1.50
C PRO A 87 41.27 38.24 -0.46
N LYS A 88 39.99 38.17 -0.85
CA LYS A 88 38.83 38.49 0.00
C LYS A 88 38.37 37.35 0.92
N LEU A 89 38.92 36.14 0.78
CA LEU A 89 38.46 34.96 1.53
C LEU A 89 39.18 34.76 2.88
N TRP A 90 40.42 35.25 3.02
CA TRP A 90 41.21 35.09 4.24
C TRP A 90 40.49 35.60 5.51
N PRO A 91 39.81 36.76 5.52
CA PRO A 91 39.08 37.23 6.70
C PRO A 91 37.97 36.28 7.16
N GLN A 92 37.38 35.50 6.26
CA GLN A 92 36.35 34.52 6.63
C GLN A 92 36.97 33.29 7.28
N ILE A 93 38.10 32.81 6.75
CA ILE A 93 38.84 31.68 7.28
C ILE A 93 39.49 32.02 8.61
N GLU A 94 40.07 33.21 8.74
CA GLU A 94 40.59 33.70 10.02
C GLU A 94 39.47 33.80 11.07
N ARG A 95 38.27 34.27 10.68
CA ARG A 95 37.11 34.29 11.58
C ARG A 95 36.67 32.87 11.97
N ALA A 96 36.68 31.93 11.03
CA ALA A 96 36.35 30.53 11.31
C ALA A 96 37.40 29.85 12.20
N LEU A 97 38.69 30.11 11.99
CA LEU A 97 39.81 29.63 12.81
C LEU A 97 39.72 30.18 14.24
N ARG A 98 39.59 31.50 14.39
CA ARG A 98 39.37 32.15 15.70
C ARG A 98 38.13 31.61 16.40
N GLY A 99 37.09 31.36 15.60
CA GLY A 99 35.83 30.79 16.04
C GLY A 99 35.86 29.28 16.31
N SER A 100 36.94 28.57 16.03
CA SER A 100 37.02 27.11 16.22
C SER A 100 37.69 26.77 17.54
N ARG A 101 37.18 25.74 18.22
CA ARG A 101 37.78 25.19 19.44
C ARG A 101 38.90 24.19 19.16
N PHE A 102 38.76 23.43 18.09
CA PHE A 102 39.72 22.42 17.66
C PHE A 102 40.20 22.69 16.23
N PHE A 103 41.44 22.31 15.95
CA PHE A 103 42.06 22.39 14.63
C PHE A 103 42.51 21.00 14.20
N ILE A 104 41.84 20.45 13.20
CA ILE A 104 42.14 19.14 12.63
C ILE A 104 43.07 19.37 11.43
N LEU A 105 44.34 19.01 11.58
CA LEU A 105 45.33 19.08 10.51
C LEU A 105 45.42 17.73 9.80
N MET A 106 45.12 17.69 8.50
CA MET A 106 45.33 16.51 7.67
C MET A 106 46.79 16.46 7.20
N ALA A 107 47.57 15.60 7.85
CA ALA A 107 49.01 15.49 7.68
C ALA A 107 49.37 14.57 6.51
N ASP A 108 49.84 15.20 5.44
CA ASP A 108 50.35 14.61 4.20
C ASP A 108 51.48 15.52 3.69
N PRO A 109 52.51 15.00 2.98
CA PRO A 109 53.56 15.83 2.40
C PRO A 109 53.03 16.98 1.52
N SER A 110 51.94 16.76 0.80
CA SER A 110 51.27 17.78 -0.03
C SER A 110 50.59 18.86 0.81
N SER A 111 50.07 18.50 1.99
CA SER A 111 49.53 19.45 2.97
C SER A 111 50.64 20.24 3.65
N ALA A 112 51.75 19.59 4.04
CA ALA A 112 52.90 20.25 4.66
C ALA A 112 53.55 21.32 3.76
N GLN A 113 53.56 21.08 2.44
CA GLN A 113 54.11 22.00 1.44
C GLN A 113 53.13 23.09 0.99
N SER A 114 51.82 22.92 1.24
CA SER A 114 50.79 23.89 0.84
C SER A 114 50.95 25.23 1.55
N GLU A 115 51.11 26.31 0.78
CA GLU A 115 51.19 27.68 1.31
C GLU A 115 49.95 28.07 2.12
N TRP A 116 48.79 27.50 1.80
CA TRP A 116 47.56 27.77 2.52
C TRP A 116 47.53 27.09 3.89
N VAL A 117 47.83 25.80 3.92
CA VAL A 117 47.92 25.03 5.16
C VAL A 117 48.98 25.64 6.08
N LYS A 118 50.13 26.06 5.54
CA LYS A 118 51.16 26.79 6.31
C LYS A 118 50.61 28.08 6.94
N LYS A 119 49.84 28.88 6.20
CA LYS A 119 49.20 30.09 6.74
C LYS A 119 48.17 29.77 7.83
N GLU A 120 47.33 28.75 7.63
CA GLU A 120 46.34 28.31 8.61
C GLU A 120 47.00 27.80 9.90
N VAL A 121 48.06 26.98 9.77
CA VAL A 121 48.87 26.47 10.87
C VAL A 121 49.56 27.61 11.62
N ALA A 122 50.23 28.53 10.90
CA ALA A 122 50.87 29.69 11.51
C ALA A 122 49.86 30.56 12.27
N CYS A 123 48.68 30.78 11.68
CA CYS A 123 47.59 31.51 12.32
C CYS A 123 47.15 30.80 13.61
N TRP A 124 46.91 29.48 13.57
CA TRP A 124 46.50 28.71 14.74
C TRP A 124 47.53 28.76 15.87
N ILE A 125 48.79 28.45 15.57
CA ILE A 125 49.89 28.44 16.55
C ILE A 125 50.02 29.81 17.21
N SER A 126 49.94 30.90 16.44
CA SER A 126 50.04 32.26 16.99
C SER A 126 48.93 32.61 17.98
N MET A 127 47.78 31.92 17.91
CA MET A 127 46.62 32.18 18.77
C MET A 127 46.51 31.23 19.96
N ARG A 128 46.84 29.94 19.77
CA ARG A 128 46.54 28.86 20.73
C ARG A 128 47.71 27.87 20.93
N GLY A 129 48.86 28.10 20.28
CA GLY A 129 49.93 27.10 20.24
C GLY A 129 49.45 25.78 19.62
N VAL A 130 49.74 24.67 20.27
CA VAL A 130 49.28 23.32 19.87
C VAL A 130 48.00 22.88 20.61
N GLU A 131 47.43 23.72 21.47
CA GLU A 131 46.22 23.37 22.22
C GLU A 131 45.03 23.20 21.27
N GLY A 132 44.30 22.09 21.43
CA GLY A 132 43.14 21.75 20.58
C GLY A 132 43.52 21.32 19.16
N MET A 133 44.81 21.10 18.87
CA MET A 133 45.27 20.57 17.60
C MET A 133 45.13 19.04 17.56
N LEU A 134 44.50 18.53 16.51
CA LEU A 134 44.29 17.11 16.24
C LEU A 134 44.93 16.76 14.91
N ILE A 135 45.81 15.77 14.90
CA ILE A 135 46.53 15.39 13.68
C ILE A 135 45.84 14.18 13.06
N ALA A 136 45.40 14.31 11.81
CA ALA A 136 44.88 13.21 11.00
C ALA A 136 45.98 12.79 10.02
N TRP A 137 46.67 11.68 10.28
CA TRP A 137 47.78 11.22 9.45
C TRP A 137 47.26 10.53 8.19
N THR A 138 47.39 11.20 7.05
CA THR A 138 46.82 10.77 5.77
C THR A 138 47.87 10.30 4.78
N GLY A 139 49.10 10.79 4.85
CA GLY A 139 50.22 10.32 4.03
C GLY A 139 51.59 10.74 4.56
N GLY A 140 52.65 10.28 3.89
CA GLY A 140 54.03 10.51 4.32
C GLY A 140 54.38 9.87 5.67
N ASP A 141 55.45 10.38 6.28
CA ASP A 141 56.02 9.83 7.50
C ASP A 141 55.91 10.81 8.67
N LEU A 142 55.59 10.27 9.84
CA LEU A 142 55.53 10.96 11.14
C LEU A 142 56.41 10.18 12.11
N PHE A 143 57.39 10.85 12.71
CA PHE A 143 58.25 10.26 13.73
C PHE A 143 58.29 11.17 14.95
N TRP A 144 57.74 10.69 16.05
CA TRP A 144 57.82 11.38 17.33
C TRP A 144 59.15 11.04 18.04
N ASP A 145 59.88 12.06 18.48
CA ASP A 145 61.10 11.92 19.28
C ASP A 145 60.75 12.14 20.76
N HIS A 146 60.63 11.03 21.50
CA HIS A 146 60.30 11.07 22.92
C HIS A 146 61.32 11.82 23.79
N LEU A 147 62.59 11.92 23.35
CA LEU A 147 63.63 12.63 24.09
C LEU A 147 63.49 14.14 23.90
N LYS A 148 63.21 14.58 22.67
CA LYS A 148 62.99 15.99 22.35
C LYS A 148 61.59 16.49 22.72
N LYS A 149 60.65 15.57 23.00
CA LYS A 149 59.22 15.86 23.17
C LYS A 149 58.64 16.64 21.98
N ASP A 150 59.14 16.32 20.80
CA ASP A 150 58.75 16.94 19.54
C ASP A 150 58.94 15.92 18.41
N PHE A 151 58.48 16.23 17.20
CA PHE A 151 58.72 15.38 16.04
C PHE A 151 60.21 15.41 15.63
N ASP A 152 60.70 14.28 15.12
CA ASP A 152 61.97 14.24 14.39
C ASP A 152 61.76 14.89 13.02
N TRP A 153 61.99 16.20 12.97
CA TRP A 153 61.84 17.03 11.76
C TRP A 153 62.82 16.66 10.63
N GLY A 154 63.85 15.85 10.90
CA GLY A 154 64.72 15.31 9.87
C GLY A 154 64.10 14.13 9.11
N ARG A 155 63.10 13.47 9.70
CA ARG A 155 62.44 12.28 9.13
C ARG A 155 60.96 12.49 8.85
N THR A 156 60.32 13.41 9.58
CA THR A 156 58.90 13.71 9.46
C THR A 156 58.64 14.53 8.20
N THR A 157 57.82 13.99 7.29
CA THR A 157 57.48 14.62 6.01
C THR A 157 56.03 15.10 5.94
N ALA A 158 55.16 14.59 6.83
CA ALA A 158 53.72 14.85 6.78
C ALA A 158 53.27 16.16 7.45
N LEU A 159 54.15 16.81 8.22
CA LEU A 159 53.86 18.05 8.95
C LEU A 159 54.73 19.21 8.46
N SER A 160 54.21 20.43 8.59
CA SER A 160 54.97 21.63 8.27
C SER A 160 56.07 21.87 9.31
N LEU A 161 57.27 22.23 8.85
CA LEU A 161 58.39 22.64 9.71
C LEU A 161 58.06 23.86 10.59
N LEU A 162 56.97 24.58 10.32
CA LEU A 162 56.46 25.66 11.18
C LEU A 162 56.05 25.18 12.58
N LEU A 163 55.81 23.88 12.74
CA LEU A 163 55.48 23.26 14.02
C LEU A 163 56.74 22.87 14.83
N THR A 164 57.94 23.13 14.31
CA THR A 164 59.19 22.82 15.02
C THR A 164 59.27 23.56 16.34
N GLY A 165 59.43 22.81 17.45
CA GLY A 165 59.46 23.34 18.80
C GLY A 165 58.10 23.83 19.32
N ALA A 166 57.01 23.57 18.61
CA ALA A 166 55.66 23.95 19.04
C ALA A 166 55.06 22.97 20.06
N PHE A 167 55.58 21.74 20.10
CA PHE A 167 55.17 20.73 21.07
C PHE A 167 56.15 20.71 22.25
N ASP A 168 55.63 20.79 23.48
CA ASP A 168 56.41 20.87 24.73
C ASP A 168 55.99 19.79 25.76
N GLY A 169 55.13 18.85 25.35
CA GLY A 169 54.44 17.92 26.22
C GLY A 169 54.51 16.46 25.79
N ASP A 170 53.47 15.71 26.14
CA ASP A 170 53.30 14.32 25.72
C ASP A 170 52.99 14.25 24.22
N GLU A 171 53.19 13.05 23.65
CA GLU A 171 52.92 12.77 22.25
C GLU A 171 51.49 13.18 21.87
N PRO A 172 51.31 14.04 20.85
CA PRO A 172 50.00 14.54 20.46
C PRO A 172 49.15 13.41 19.91
N LEU A 173 47.83 13.51 20.10
CA LEU A 173 46.91 12.56 19.50
C LEU A 173 46.94 12.70 17.96
N TYR A 174 47.57 11.75 17.29
CA TYR A 174 47.46 11.58 15.85
C TYR A 174 46.72 10.30 15.47
N LEU A 175 45.90 10.39 14.42
CA LEU A 175 45.03 9.31 13.96
C LEU A 175 45.50 8.82 12.59
N ASP A 176 45.94 7.56 12.52
CA ASP A 176 46.33 6.94 11.23
C ASP A 176 45.08 6.69 10.37
N LEU A 177 45.01 7.43 9.26
CA LEU A 177 44.00 7.36 8.22
C LEU A 177 44.60 7.06 6.84
N ARG A 178 45.90 6.69 6.75
CA ARG A 178 46.56 6.39 5.47
C ARG A 178 45.89 5.26 4.70
N TRP A 179 45.26 4.34 5.43
CA TRP A 179 44.49 3.21 4.91
C TRP A 179 43.14 3.63 4.29
N ALA A 180 42.59 4.80 4.63
CA ALA A 180 41.24 5.20 4.28
C ALA A 180 41.19 5.92 2.91
N ARG A 181 41.43 5.16 1.83
CA ARG A 181 41.54 5.72 0.46
C ARG A 181 40.33 5.43 -0.43
N THR A 182 39.55 4.38 -0.15
CA THR A 182 38.39 4.00 -0.99
C THR A 182 37.06 4.44 -0.40
N GLU A 183 36.00 4.51 -1.21
CA GLU A 183 34.65 4.84 -0.72
C GLU A 183 34.13 3.87 0.35
N VAL A 184 34.53 2.59 0.27
CA VAL A 184 34.17 1.57 1.26
C VAL A 184 34.85 1.85 2.60
N ASP A 185 36.10 2.31 2.55
CA ASP A 185 36.87 2.70 3.74
C ASP A 185 36.28 3.93 4.41
N LEU A 186 35.84 4.91 3.62
CA LEU A 186 35.25 6.17 4.08
C LEU A 186 33.78 6.03 4.57
N SER A 187 33.28 4.79 4.67
CA SER A 187 31.92 4.51 5.13
C SER A 187 31.83 4.33 6.64
N ARG A 188 30.78 4.86 7.27
CA ARG A 188 30.46 4.57 8.69
C ARG A 188 30.21 3.09 8.96
N LYS A 189 29.94 2.28 7.93
CA LYS A 189 29.80 0.83 8.09
C LYS A 189 31.14 0.15 8.32
N ASN A 190 32.26 0.79 7.97
CA ASN A 190 33.59 0.29 8.26
C ASN A 190 33.91 0.56 9.75
N PRO A 191 34.16 -0.48 10.56
CA PRO A 191 34.42 -0.33 11.99
C PRO A 191 35.70 0.47 12.28
N LYS A 192 36.74 0.35 11.43
CA LYS A 192 37.98 1.14 11.58
C LYS A 192 37.71 2.63 11.40
N PHE A 193 36.91 2.99 10.40
CA PHE A 193 36.56 4.40 10.14
C PHE A 193 35.64 4.95 11.21
N ALA A 194 34.65 4.16 11.65
CA ALA A 194 33.75 4.55 12.73
C ALA A 194 34.52 4.82 14.03
N THR A 195 35.53 3.99 14.34
CA THR A 195 36.39 4.17 15.53
C THR A 195 37.27 5.41 15.39
N ALA A 196 37.83 5.66 14.21
CA ALA A 196 38.54 6.90 13.89
C ALA A 196 37.68 8.14 14.14
N LEU A 197 36.44 8.15 13.63
CA LEU A 197 35.49 9.24 13.86
C LEU A 197 35.08 9.37 15.33
N ALA A 198 34.91 8.25 16.03
CA ALA A 198 34.59 8.25 17.46
C ALA A 198 35.73 8.86 18.29
N ARG A 199 37.00 8.55 17.97
CA ARG A 199 38.18 9.16 18.61
C ARG A 199 38.24 10.67 18.39
N LEU A 200 38.01 11.14 17.16
CA LEU A 200 37.94 12.57 16.87
C LEU A 200 36.78 13.24 17.63
N SER A 201 35.61 12.62 17.63
CA SER A 201 34.43 13.12 18.36
C SER A 201 34.68 13.16 19.88
N ALA A 202 35.37 12.16 20.42
CA ALA A 202 35.75 12.06 21.84
C ALA A 202 36.66 13.21 22.24
N ALA A 203 37.71 13.46 21.45
CA ALA A 203 38.64 14.56 21.66
C ALA A 203 37.91 15.92 21.59
N ILE A 204 37.07 16.15 20.58
CA ILE A 204 36.34 17.42 20.40
C ILE A 204 35.32 17.67 21.53
N ARG A 205 34.71 16.60 22.06
CA ARG A 205 33.68 16.70 23.11
C ARG A 205 34.24 16.62 24.53
N GLY A 206 35.51 16.26 24.70
CA GLY A 206 36.12 16.00 26.00
C GLY A 206 35.45 14.82 26.74
N ARG A 207 35.06 13.77 26.00
CA ARG A 207 34.37 12.59 26.53
C ARG A 207 35.15 11.32 26.26
N SER A 208 34.86 10.27 27.04
CA SER A 208 35.48 8.96 26.81
C SER A 208 34.96 8.30 25.53
N LEU A 209 35.79 7.44 24.92
CA LEU A 209 35.42 6.68 23.73
C LEU A 209 34.18 5.79 23.98
N ASP A 210 34.10 5.20 25.18
CA ASP A 210 33.02 4.30 25.58
C ASP A 210 31.67 5.02 25.74
N GLU A 211 31.69 6.27 26.22
CA GLU A 211 30.48 7.11 26.27
C GLU A 211 29.93 7.37 24.87
N ILE A 212 30.81 7.62 23.89
CA ILE A 212 30.42 7.92 22.52
C ILE A 212 29.85 6.69 21.80
N PHE A 213 30.49 5.53 21.94
CA PHE A 213 29.94 4.28 21.40
C PHE A 213 28.65 3.86 22.12
N GLY A 214 28.57 4.10 23.43
CA GLY A 214 27.38 3.84 24.23
C GLY A 214 26.18 4.68 23.80
N GLU A 215 26.38 5.95 23.44
CA GLU A 215 25.32 6.83 22.92
C GLU A 215 24.79 6.36 21.55
N ASP A 216 25.67 6.04 20.58
CA ASP A 216 25.26 5.60 19.23
C ASP A 216 24.44 4.28 19.29
N LEU A 217 24.86 3.33 20.13
CA LEU A 217 24.12 2.07 20.35
C LEU A 217 22.76 2.28 21.03
N ARG A 218 22.67 3.21 21.99
CA ARG A 218 21.39 3.54 22.67
C ARG A 218 20.42 4.22 21.72
N GLU A 219 20.90 5.09 20.84
CA GLU A 219 20.07 5.78 19.84
C GLU A 219 19.52 4.82 18.77
N GLN A 220 20.33 3.88 18.28
CA GLN A 220 19.85 2.83 17.39
C GLN A 220 18.72 2.00 18.03
N ARG A 221 18.88 1.58 19.29
CA ARG A 221 17.82 0.81 19.97
C ARG A 221 16.55 1.63 20.21
N ARG A 222 16.68 2.92 20.55
CA ARG A 222 15.52 3.79 20.77
C ARG A 222 14.71 4.00 19.49
N SER A 223 15.37 4.27 18.36
CA SER A 223 14.70 4.45 17.07
C SER A 223 13.94 3.19 16.62
N LEU A 224 14.54 2.01 16.79
CA LEU A 224 13.86 0.73 16.51
C LEU A 224 12.64 0.52 17.42
N ARG A 225 12.75 0.81 18.72
CA ARG A 225 11.62 0.70 19.65
C ARG A 225 10.46 1.63 19.27
N PHE A 226 10.73 2.88 18.90
CA PHE A 226 9.68 3.81 18.46
C PHE A 226 9.03 3.37 17.15
N LEU A 227 9.79 2.81 16.19
CA LEU A 227 9.23 2.26 14.96
C LEU A 227 8.33 1.05 15.22
N LEU A 228 8.74 0.15 16.11
CA LEU A 228 7.93 -1.02 16.51
C LEU A 228 6.66 -0.62 17.25
N ILE A 229 6.75 0.32 18.20
CA ILE A 229 5.57 0.83 18.92
C ILE A 229 4.62 1.53 17.92
N GLY A 230 5.15 2.36 17.02
CA GLY A 230 4.35 3.01 15.99
C GLY A 230 3.64 2.02 15.06
N SER A 231 4.33 0.97 14.61
CA SER A 231 3.74 -0.05 13.72
C SER A 231 2.65 -0.85 14.42
N THR A 232 2.85 -1.22 15.69
CA THR A 232 1.82 -1.92 16.47
C THR A 232 0.56 -1.08 16.65
N ILE A 233 0.69 0.22 16.97
CA ILE A 233 -0.47 1.13 17.10
C ILE A 233 -1.26 1.20 15.79
N VAL A 234 -0.57 1.32 14.65
CA VAL A 234 -1.22 1.35 13.33
C VAL A 234 -1.95 0.04 13.04
N LEU A 235 -1.33 -1.11 13.33
CA LEU A 235 -1.94 -2.42 13.14
C LEU A 235 -3.24 -2.55 13.96
N PHE A 236 -3.21 -2.18 15.24
CA PHE A 236 -4.39 -2.19 16.10
C PHE A 236 -5.49 -1.24 15.60
N ALA A 237 -5.13 -0.04 15.14
CA ALA A 237 -6.10 0.89 14.57
C ALA A 237 -6.77 0.34 13.30
N THR A 238 -6.02 -0.33 12.43
CA THR A 238 -6.59 -0.96 11.23
C THR A 238 -7.48 -2.14 11.54
N LEU A 239 -7.09 -2.99 12.51
CA LEU A 239 -7.91 -4.12 12.95
C LEU A 239 -9.20 -3.62 13.60
N PHE A 240 -9.12 -2.57 14.41
CA PHE A 240 -10.29 -1.96 15.03
C PHE A 240 -11.24 -1.34 14.00
N ALA A 241 -10.72 -0.65 12.99
CA ALA A 241 -11.52 -0.11 11.89
C ALA A 241 -12.20 -1.23 11.07
N GLY A 242 -11.46 -2.31 10.78
CA GLY A 242 -11.99 -3.49 10.10
C GLY A 242 -13.08 -4.18 10.92
N TRP A 243 -12.88 -4.33 12.23
CA TRP A 243 -13.88 -4.88 13.15
C TRP A 243 -15.14 -4.01 13.20
N ARG A 244 -15.00 -2.68 13.28
CA ARG A 244 -16.13 -1.75 13.21
C ARG A 244 -16.91 -1.85 11.91
N TRP A 245 -16.21 -1.92 10.78
CA TRP A 245 -16.84 -2.07 9.47
C TRP A 245 -17.59 -3.40 9.35
N TRP A 246 -16.99 -4.50 9.82
CA TRP A 246 -17.62 -5.82 9.85
C TRP A 246 -18.87 -5.84 10.75
N ALA A 247 -18.82 -5.22 11.93
CA ALA A 247 -19.96 -5.13 12.84
C ALA A 247 -21.14 -4.32 12.26
N GLU A 248 -20.85 -3.21 11.58
CA GLU A 248 -21.86 -2.41 10.88
C GLU A 248 -22.49 -3.20 9.73
N LEU A 249 -21.68 -3.90 8.94
CA LEU A 249 -22.15 -4.75 7.86
C LEU A 249 -23.09 -5.86 8.38
N GLN A 250 -22.78 -6.46 9.52
CA GLN A 250 -23.65 -7.44 10.17
C GLN A 250 -24.98 -6.84 10.62
N ALA A 251 -24.98 -5.62 11.18
CA ALA A 251 -26.21 -4.94 11.59
C ALA A 251 -27.12 -4.62 10.39
N GLN A 252 -26.53 -4.19 9.27
CA GLN A 252 -27.28 -3.92 8.04
C GLN A 252 -27.90 -5.19 7.46
N ASN A 253 -27.12 -6.27 7.36
CA ASN A 253 -27.62 -7.56 6.88
C ASN A 253 -28.76 -8.11 7.75
N ALA A 254 -28.64 -7.97 9.08
CA ALA A 254 -29.69 -8.38 10.00
C ALA A 254 -30.98 -7.55 9.84
N ALA A 255 -30.85 -6.25 9.61
CA ALA A 255 -31.99 -5.36 9.39
C ALA A 255 -32.69 -5.63 8.05
N GLU A 256 -31.94 -5.89 6.98
CA GLU A 256 -32.49 -6.26 5.68
C GLU A 256 -33.26 -7.59 5.74
N GLU A 257 -32.71 -8.58 6.43
CA GLU A 257 -33.37 -9.88 6.62
C GLU A 257 -34.70 -9.73 7.35
N GLN A 258 -34.73 -8.93 8.43
CA GLN A 258 -35.98 -8.64 9.16
C GLN A 258 -36.99 -7.91 8.29
N ALA A 259 -36.56 -6.93 7.49
CA ALA A 259 -37.44 -6.19 6.59
C ALA A 259 -38.05 -7.10 5.50
N ARG A 260 -37.26 -8.03 4.95
CA ARG A 260 -37.75 -9.03 3.98
C ARG A 260 -38.76 -9.98 4.62
N ILE A 261 -38.45 -10.52 5.80
CA ILE A 261 -39.39 -11.39 6.54
C ILE A 261 -40.70 -10.66 6.83
N ALA A 262 -40.64 -9.40 7.25
CA ALA A 262 -41.82 -8.59 7.50
C ALA A 262 -42.66 -8.37 6.23
N LYS A 263 -42.03 -8.07 5.09
CA LYS A 263 -42.70 -7.93 3.80
C LYS A 263 -43.43 -9.22 3.41
N VAL A 264 -42.74 -10.36 3.51
CA VAL A 264 -43.29 -11.67 3.16
C VAL A 264 -44.48 -12.04 4.05
N ARG A 265 -44.38 -11.83 5.38
CA ARG A 265 -45.50 -12.05 6.31
C ARG A 265 -46.70 -11.17 6.00
N ARG A 266 -46.47 -9.91 5.63
CA ARG A 266 -47.52 -8.98 5.24
C ARG A 266 -48.26 -9.46 3.99
N LEU A 267 -47.53 -9.83 2.92
CA LEU A 267 -48.13 -10.35 1.69
C LEU A 267 -48.95 -11.63 1.94
N ALA A 268 -48.44 -12.54 2.78
CA ALA A 268 -49.17 -13.75 3.17
C ALA A 268 -50.47 -13.43 3.95
N ALA A 269 -50.43 -12.46 4.87
CA ALA A 269 -51.61 -12.01 5.60
C ALA A 269 -52.65 -11.37 4.67
N GLU A 270 -52.21 -10.47 3.78
CA GLU A 270 -53.08 -9.82 2.77
C GLU A 270 -53.73 -10.87 1.85
N SER A 271 -52.95 -11.85 1.36
CA SER A 271 -53.46 -12.98 0.59
C SER A 271 -54.55 -13.75 1.33
N SER A 272 -54.31 -14.14 2.59
CA SER A 272 -55.30 -14.90 3.38
C SER A 272 -56.61 -14.14 3.58
N SER A 273 -56.55 -12.82 3.77
CA SER A 273 -57.73 -11.97 3.93
C SER A 273 -58.54 -11.79 2.64
N ALA A 274 -57.85 -11.76 1.48
CA ALA A 274 -58.48 -11.58 0.18
C ALA A 274 -59.14 -12.86 -0.36
N LEU A 275 -58.83 -14.03 0.22
CA LEU A 275 -59.24 -15.35 -0.29
C LEU A 275 -60.74 -15.47 -0.56
N ARG A 276 -61.58 -14.94 0.34
CA ARG A 276 -63.05 -15.04 0.24
C ARG A 276 -63.69 -14.01 -0.68
N VAL A 277 -63.03 -12.88 -0.89
CA VAL A 277 -63.63 -11.72 -1.59
C VAL A 277 -63.08 -11.59 -3.01
N HIS A 278 -61.77 -11.81 -3.20
CA HIS A 278 -61.05 -11.69 -4.46
C HIS A 278 -60.04 -12.83 -4.62
N PRO A 279 -60.50 -14.05 -5.00
CA PRO A 279 -59.65 -15.25 -5.01
C PRO A 279 -58.47 -15.16 -5.98
N GLN A 280 -58.61 -14.45 -7.10
CA GLN A 280 -57.52 -14.23 -8.07
C GLN A 280 -56.39 -13.35 -7.48
N GLN A 281 -56.74 -12.26 -6.79
CA GLN A 281 -55.77 -11.38 -6.14
C GLN A 281 -55.09 -12.09 -4.97
N SER A 282 -55.84 -12.90 -4.21
CA SER A 282 -55.30 -13.74 -3.14
C SER A 282 -54.22 -14.70 -3.65
N LEU A 283 -54.46 -15.37 -4.78
CA LEU A 283 -53.48 -16.28 -5.38
C LEU A 283 -52.22 -15.54 -5.84
N LEU A 284 -52.38 -14.37 -6.47
CA LEU A 284 -51.24 -13.57 -6.94
C LEU A 284 -50.34 -13.12 -5.79
N LEU A 285 -50.94 -12.63 -4.69
CA LEU A 285 -50.21 -12.26 -3.47
C LEU A 285 -49.57 -13.46 -2.77
N ALA A 286 -50.23 -14.62 -2.78
CA ALA A 286 -49.66 -15.87 -2.26
C ALA A 286 -48.42 -16.30 -3.04
N VAL A 287 -48.48 -16.25 -4.37
CA VAL A 287 -47.35 -16.59 -5.24
C VAL A 287 -46.20 -15.59 -5.06
N GLU A 288 -46.50 -14.29 -4.96
CA GLU A 288 -45.47 -13.26 -4.68
C GLU A 288 -44.81 -13.49 -3.32
N ALA A 289 -45.59 -13.83 -2.28
CA ALA A 289 -45.06 -14.16 -0.96
C ALA A 289 -44.15 -15.41 -0.99
N VAL A 290 -44.54 -16.44 -1.73
CA VAL A 290 -43.74 -17.67 -1.91
C VAL A 290 -42.44 -17.37 -2.66
N GLN A 291 -42.49 -16.63 -3.77
CA GLN A 291 -41.29 -16.25 -4.53
C GLN A 291 -40.32 -15.39 -3.72
N ALA A 292 -40.84 -14.40 -2.97
CA ALA A 292 -40.01 -13.58 -2.08
C ALA A 292 -39.41 -14.40 -0.91
N GLY A 293 -40.12 -15.43 -0.46
CA GLY A 293 -39.70 -16.32 0.63
C GLY A 293 -38.75 -17.46 0.24
N GLN A 294 -38.68 -17.86 -1.03
CA GLN A 294 -37.79 -18.95 -1.50
C GLN A 294 -36.29 -18.70 -1.24
N SER A 295 -35.91 -17.43 -1.10
CA SER A 295 -34.54 -17.02 -0.77
C SER A 295 -34.21 -17.06 0.74
N LEU A 296 -35.23 -17.22 1.59
CA LEU A 296 -35.11 -17.19 3.06
C LEU A 296 -35.11 -18.62 3.61
N HIS A 297 -33.96 -19.12 4.04
CA HIS A 297 -33.85 -20.44 4.65
C HIS A 297 -34.54 -20.46 6.04
N GLY A 298 -35.46 -21.41 6.26
CA GLY A 298 -36.07 -21.65 7.58
C GLY A 298 -37.36 -20.85 7.88
N VAL A 299 -37.82 -19.98 6.99
CA VAL A 299 -39.11 -19.30 7.13
C VAL A 299 -40.22 -20.18 6.56
N ARG A 300 -40.95 -20.88 7.43
CA ARG A 300 -42.15 -21.63 7.03
C ARG A 300 -43.28 -20.61 6.79
N LEU A 301 -43.58 -20.31 5.54
CA LEU A 301 -44.63 -19.37 5.16
C LEU A 301 -45.98 -19.91 5.62
N ALA A 302 -46.77 -19.05 6.28
CA ALA A 302 -48.15 -19.34 6.66
C ALA A 302 -49.13 -19.17 5.48
N VAL A 303 -48.66 -19.30 4.24
CA VAL A 303 -49.57 -19.57 3.12
C VAL A 303 -49.86 -21.05 3.23
N ASP A 304 -50.95 -21.36 3.91
CA ASP A 304 -51.41 -22.73 4.08
C ASP A 304 -51.64 -23.34 2.68
N GLU A 305 -50.92 -24.41 2.37
CA GLU A 305 -51.03 -25.13 1.10
C GLU A 305 -52.49 -25.51 0.84
N GLN A 306 -53.24 -25.76 1.91
CA GLN A 306 -54.66 -26.06 1.85
C GLN A 306 -55.51 -24.85 1.45
N SER A 307 -55.20 -23.64 1.97
CA SER A 307 -55.84 -22.40 1.53
C SER A 307 -55.58 -22.11 0.04
N LEU A 308 -54.40 -22.46 -0.47
CA LEU A 308 -54.04 -22.30 -1.88
C LEU A 308 -54.81 -23.30 -2.77
N ARG A 309 -54.95 -24.55 -2.30
CA ARG A 309 -55.81 -25.57 -2.94
C ARG A 309 -57.28 -25.17 -2.93
N GLU A 310 -57.77 -24.60 -1.83
CA GLU A 310 -59.14 -24.09 -1.71
C GLU A 310 -59.38 -22.91 -2.68
N ALA A 311 -58.45 -21.95 -2.77
CA ALA A 311 -58.50 -20.86 -3.74
C ALA A 311 -58.60 -21.38 -5.18
N LEU A 312 -57.73 -22.33 -5.54
CA LEU A 312 -57.70 -22.97 -6.84
C LEU A 312 -59.02 -23.71 -7.14
N SER A 313 -59.59 -24.40 -6.15
CA SER A 313 -60.88 -25.08 -6.29
C SER A 313 -62.05 -24.10 -6.46
N SER A 314 -62.04 -22.97 -5.75
CA SER A 314 -63.11 -21.97 -5.78
C SER A 314 -63.14 -21.13 -7.06
N MET A 315 -62.00 -20.95 -7.72
CA MET A 315 -61.95 -20.23 -8.99
C MET A 315 -62.64 -21.00 -10.13
N GLY A 316 -62.78 -22.32 -9.98
CA GLY A 316 -63.31 -23.20 -11.02
C GLY A 316 -62.39 -23.28 -12.24
N GLY A 317 -62.40 -24.43 -12.92
CA GLY A 317 -61.79 -24.55 -14.24
C GLY A 317 -62.77 -24.07 -15.31
N ARG A 318 -62.33 -23.19 -16.21
CA ARG A 318 -63.07 -22.97 -17.47
C ARG A 318 -62.85 -24.20 -18.35
N LEU A 319 -63.92 -24.90 -18.74
CA LEU A 319 -63.81 -26.00 -19.70
C LEU A 319 -63.23 -25.46 -21.01
N VAL A 320 -62.00 -25.88 -21.34
CA VAL A 320 -61.31 -25.44 -22.56
C VAL A 320 -61.69 -26.30 -23.76
N ALA A 321 -62.02 -27.57 -23.58
CA ALA A 321 -62.55 -28.42 -24.64
C ALA A 321 -63.12 -29.73 -24.08
N LYS A 322 -64.02 -30.36 -24.83
CA LYS A 322 -64.41 -31.76 -24.64
C LYS A 322 -63.69 -32.60 -25.70
N GLY A 323 -62.81 -33.50 -25.26
CA GLY A 323 -62.20 -34.53 -26.12
C GLY A 323 -63.11 -35.75 -26.25
N ASP A 324 -62.86 -36.57 -27.27
CA ASP A 324 -63.65 -37.80 -27.51
C ASP A 324 -63.11 -39.00 -26.71
N GLY A 325 -62.05 -38.79 -25.92
CA GLY A 325 -61.46 -39.78 -25.02
C GLY A 325 -60.76 -39.14 -23.80
N PRO A 326 -60.47 -39.92 -22.75
CA PRO A 326 -59.66 -39.50 -21.60
C PRO A 326 -58.33 -38.83 -21.99
N ILE A 327 -58.03 -37.71 -21.32
CA ILE A 327 -56.71 -37.07 -21.38
C ILE A 327 -55.74 -37.89 -20.53
N THR A 328 -54.65 -38.32 -21.14
CA THR A 328 -53.63 -39.18 -20.52
C THR A 328 -52.42 -38.37 -20.02
N THR A 329 -52.16 -37.21 -20.63
CA THR A 329 -51.01 -36.36 -20.30
C THR A 329 -51.25 -34.90 -20.70
N VAL A 330 -50.59 -33.97 -20.00
CA VAL A 330 -50.69 -32.52 -20.23
C VAL A 330 -49.34 -31.83 -20.02
N VAL A 331 -49.01 -30.87 -20.88
CA VAL A 331 -47.79 -30.03 -20.83
C VAL A 331 -48.14 -28.60 -21.21
N ILE A 332 -47.55 -27.62 -20.52
CA ILE A 332 -47.55 -26.20 -20.91
C ILE A 332 -46.15 -25.86 -21.44
N SER A 333 -46.08 -25.07 -22.50
CA SER A 333 -44.81 -24.63 -23.07
C SER A 333 -44.02 -23.72 -22.11
N PRO A 334 -42.68 -23.77 -22.13
CA PRO A 334 -41.81 -22.86 -21.36
C PRO A 334 -42.11 -21.37 -21.51
N ASP A 335 -42.67 -20.94 -22.64
CA ASP A 335 -43.10 -19.55 -22.88
C ASP A 335 -44.56 -19.27 -22.50
N ASN A 336 -45.28 -20.25 -21.94
CA ASN A 336 -46.69 -20.20 -21.57
C ASN A 336 -47.66 -19.88 -22.74
N HIS A 337 -47.22 -19.98 -23.99
CA HIS A 337 -48.08 -19.74 -25.15
C HIS A 337 -48.95 -20.95 -25.52
N TRP A 338 -48.50 -22.17 -25.22
CA TRP A 338 -49.15 -23.39 -25.69
C TRP A 338 -49.48 -24.33 -24.54
N LEU A 339 -50.71 -24.83 -24.55
CA LEU A 339 -51.13 -26.01 -23.79
C LEU A 339 -51.19 -27.20 -24.74
N ILE A 340 -50.61 -28.33 -24.35
CA ILE A 340 -50.65 -29.57 -25.12
C ILE A 340 -51.23 -30.68 -24.25
N THR A 341 -52.13 -31.47 -24.82
CA THR A 341 -52.60 -32.71 -24.18
C THR A 341 -52.44 -33.90 -25.10
N GLY A 342 -52.09 -35.05 -24.54
CA GLY A 342 -52.25 -36.36 -25.16
C GLY A 342 -53.56 -37.00 -24.71
N SER A 343 -54.19 -37.78 -25.59
CA SER A 343 -55.49 -38.38 -25.36
C SER A 343 -55.52 -39.84 -25.82
N SER A 344 -56.40 -40.62 -25.21
CA SER A 344 -56.73 -41.97 -25.63
C SER A 344 -57.62 -42.01 -26.89
N ASP A 345 -58.01 -40.86 -27.45
CA ASP A 345 -58.66 -40.74 -28.77
C ASP A 345 -57.65 -40.78 -29.93
N ASN A 346 -56.41 -41.19 -29.64
CA ASN A 346 -55.27 -41.29 -30.56
C ASN A 346 -54.82 -39.94 -31.12
N THR A 347 -55.22 -38.82 -30.49
CA THR A 347 -54.77 -37.48 -30.88
C THR A 347 -53.99 -36.79 -29.78
N ALA A 348 -53.09 -35.91 -30.19
CA ALA A 348 -52.63 -34.83 -29.35
C ALA A 348 -53.31 -33.53 -29.79
N ARG A 349 -53.57 -32.64 -28.85
CA ARG A 349 -54.22 -31.35 -29.13
C ARG A 349 -53.38 -30.23 -28.57
N LEU A 350 -53.33 -29.14 -29.32
CA LEU A 350 -52.56 -27.94 -29.03
C LEU A 350 -53.51 -26.76 -28.93
N TRP A 351 -53.46 -26.02 -27.82
CA TRP A 351 -54.26 -24.81 -27.59
C TRP A 351 -53.36 -23.61 -27.38
N ASP A 352 -53.66 -22.53 -28.10
CA ASP A 352 -52.99 -21.24 -27.92
C ASP A 352 -53.59 -20.52 -26.71
N LEU A 353 -52.82 -20.46 -25.62
CA LEU A 353 -53.20 -19.79 -24.38
C LEU A 353 -53.17 -18.26 -24.50
N SER A 354 -52.55 -17.71 -25.54
CA SER A 354 -52.52 -16.27 -25.80
C SER A 354 -53.73 -15.78 -26.61
N SER A 355 -54.54 -16.70 -27.15
CA SER A 355 -55.79 -16.38 -27.82
C SER A 355 -56.82 -15.79 -26.87
N LYS A 356 -57.68 -14.88 -27.37
CA LYS A 356 -58.83 -14.35 -26.62
C LYS A 356 -59.81 -15.45 -26.20
N ASP A 357 -59.90 -16.51 -26.99
CA ASP A 357 -60.62 -17.72 -26.63
C ASP A 357 -59.78 -18.97 -26.96
N PRO A 358 -58.93 -19.43 -26.03
CA PRO A 358 -58.12 -20.62 -26.19
C PRO A 358 -58.96 -21.87 -26.48
N ALA A 359 -60.22 -21.91 -26.01
CA ALA A 359 -61.11 -23.06 -26.14
C ALA A 359 -61.64 -23.27 -27.57
N ALA A 360 -61.76 -22.18 -28.34
CA ALA A 360 -62.45 -22.21 -29.63
C ALA A 360 -61.62 -22.86 -30.75
N ASN A 361 -60.28 -22.78 -30.67
CA ASN A 361 -59.39 -23.14 -31.78
C ASN A 361 -58.25 -24.04 -31.32
N SER A 362 -58.52 -25.34 -31.18
CA SER A 362 -57.47 -26.33 -30.95
C SER A 362 -56.91 -26.85 -32.28
N VAL A 363 -55.58 -26.94 -32.38
CA VAL A 363 -54.95 -27.68 -33.47
C VAL A 363 -54.87 -29.15 -33.08
N VAL A 364 -55.52 -30.02 -33.86
CA VAL A 364 -55.52 -31.47 -33.62
C VAL A 364 -54.37 -32.10 -34.40
N LEU A 365 -53.44 -32.69 -33.67
CA LEU A 365 -52.29 -33.41 -34.18
C LEU A 365 -52.69 -34.87 -34.41
N ARG A 366 -53.11 -35.15 -35.65
CA ARG A 366 -53.65 -36.46 -36.05
C ARG A 366 -52.59 -37.37 -36.62
N GLY A 367 -52.79 -38.67 -36.42
CA GLY A 367 -52.14 -39.71 -37.21
C GLY A 367 -51.55 -40.83 -36.37
N HIS A 368 -51.45 -40.69 -35.04
CA HIS A 368 -51.21 -41.84 -34.19
C HIS A 368 -52.36 -42.86 -34.33
N GLU A 369 -52.02 -44.14 -34.28
CA GLU A 369 -52.98 -45.25 -34.46
C GLU A 369 -53.45 -45.84 -33.12
N ASP A 370 -52.87 -45.39 -32.00
CA ASP A 370 -53.20 -45.82 -30.63
C ASP A 370 -52.97 -44.65 -29.64
N TRP A 371 -53.25 -44.86 -28.35
CA TRP A 371 -53.25 -43.85 -27.30
C TRP A 371 -51.95 -43.06 -27.24
N VAL A 372 -52.05 -41.73 -27.17
CA VAL A 372 -50.91 -40.86 -26.94
C VAL A 372 -50.66 -40.80 -25.44
N ASN A 373 -49.58 -41.39 -24.94
CA ASN A 373 -49.31 -41.48 -23.49
C ASN A 373 -48.21 -40.54 -23.02
N ALA A 374 -47.43 -39.97 -23.94
CA ALA A 374 -46.35 -39.06 -23.62
C ALA A 374 -46.38 -37.83 -24.53
N VAL A 375 -46.11 -36.66 -23.95
CA VAL A 375 -45.96 -35.39 -24.64
C VAL A 375 -44.76 -34.67 -24.02
N ALA A 376 -43.89 -34.09 -24.86
CA ALA A 376 -42.78 -33.26 -24.41
C ALA A 376 -42.51 -32.12 -25.40
N ILE A 377 -42.17 -30.94 -24.89
CA ILE A 377 -41.81 -29.77 -25.71
C ILE A 377 -40.35 -29.41 -25.49
N SER A 378 -39.66 -29.00 -26.56
CA SER A 378 -38.29 -28.50 -26.47
C SER A 378 -38.25 -27.14 -25.76
N ARG A 379 -37.11 -26.84 -25.11
CA ARG A 379 -36.93 -25.59 -24.33
C ARG A 379 -36.97 -24.33 -25.20
N ASP A 380 -36.71 -24.46 -26.49
CA ASP A 380 -36.80 -23.40 -27.49
C ASP A 380 -38.22 -23.28 -28.12
N ASN A 381 -39.19 -24.06 -27.64
CA ASN A 381 -40.59 -24.11 -28.08
C ASN A 381 -40.81 -24.46 -29.56
N ARG A 382 -39.77 -24.92 -30.25
CA ARG A 382 -39.84 -25.26 -31.67
C ARG A 382 -40.44 -26.64 -31.91
N TRP A 383 -40.11 -27.60 -31.06
CA TRP A 383 -40.40 -29.01 -31.30
C TRP A 383 -41.30 -29.58 -30.23
N LEU A 384 -42.33 -30.29 -30.68
CA LEU A 384 -43.20 -31.11 -29.85
C LEU A 384 -42.99 -32.58 -30.19
N VAL A 385 -42.80 -33.42 -29.18
CA VAL A 385 -42.75 -34.88 -29.33
C VAL A 385 -43.98 -35.48 -28.69
N THR A 386 -44.67 -36.36 -29.43
CA THR A 386 -45.76 -37.18 -28.92
C THR A 386 -45.37 -38.65 -29.02
N GLY A 387 -45.51 -39.40 -27.92
CA GLY A 387 -45.27 -40.85 -27.87
C GLY A 387 -46.57 -41.61 -27.72
N SER A 388 -46.78 -42.64 -28.54
CA SER A 388 -48.01 -43.43 -28.56
C SER A 388 -47.76 -44.93 -28.39
N ASN A 389 -48.80 -45.64 -27.96
CA ASN A 389 -48.84 -47.10 -27.93
C ASN A 389 -48.76 -47.74 -29.34
N ASP A 390 -48.89 -46.96 -30.42
CA ASP A 390 -48.70 -47.41 -31.80
C ASP A 390 -47.23 -47.73 -32.15
N LYS A 391 -46.34 -47.72 -31.13
CA LYS A 391 -44.90 -47.94 -31.22
C LYS A 391 -44.17 -46.88 -32.02
N THR A 392 -44.78 -45.71 -32.19
CA THR A 392 -44.15 -44.55 -32.84
C THR A 392 -44.08 -43.35 -31.90
N ALA A 393 -43.02 -42.57 -32.08
CA ALA A 393 -42.98 -41.20 -31.61
C ALA A 393 -43.13 -40.27 -32.81
N ARG A 394 -43.84 -39.16 -32.66
CA ARG A 394 -44.01 -38.15 -33.70
C ARG A 394 -43.46 -36.82 -33.25
N LEU A 395 -42.70 -36.21 -34.13
CA LEU A 395 -42.11 -34.90 -33.93
C LEU A 395 -42.87 -33.88 -34.78
N TRP A 396 -43.36 -32.82 -34.13
CA TRP A 396 -44.15 -31.76 -34.72
C TRP A 396 -43.38 -30.44 -34.65
N ASP A 397 -43.27 -29.74 -35.77
CA ASP A 397 -42.66 -28.41 -35.83
C ASP A 397 -43.72 -27.35 -35.50
N LEU A 398 -43.63 -26.77 -34.31
CA LEU A 398 -44.54 -25.73 -33.83
C LEU A 398 -44.27 -24.36 -34.49
N SER A 399 -43.12 -24.19 -35.14
CA SER A 399 -42.82 -22.96 -35.90
C SER A 399 -43.41 -22.98 -37.32
N ALA A 400 -43.92 -24.13 -37.77
CA ALA A 400 -44.55 -24.24 -39.06
C ALA A 400 -45.90 -23.51 -39.11
N LYS A 401 -46.25 -22.95 -40.28
CA LYS A 401 -47.55 -22.30 -40.51
C LYS A 401 -48.74 -23.21 -40.22
N ASN A 402 -48.56 -24.53 -40.36
CA ASN A 402 -49.53 -25.54 -39.96
C ASN A 402 -48.81 -26.69 -39.24
N PRO A 403 -48.74 -26.67 -37.89
CA PRO A 403 -48.03 -27.68 -37.11
C PRO A 403 -48.57 -29.10 -37.27
N ALA A 404 -49.81 -29.27 -37.73
CA ALA A 404 -50.45 -30.57 -37.92
C ALA A 404 -50.17 -31.23 -39.28
N ALA A 405 -49.61 -30.49 -40.25
CA ALA A 405 -49.62 -30.92 -41.65
C ALA A 405 -48.71 -32.11 -41.96
N ASN A 406 -47.53 -32.21 -41.33
CA ASN A 406 -46.54 -33.25 -41.63
C ASN A 406 -45.65 -33.56 -40.40
N PRO A 407 -46.05 -34.47 -39.50
CA PRO A 407 -45.16 -34.93 -38.45
C PRO A 407 -44.02 -35.77 -39.00
N VAL A 408 -42.83 -35.65 -38.41
CA VAL A 408 -41.76 -36.63 -38.63
C VAL A 408 -42.06 -37.84 -37.74
N VAL A 409 -42.23 -39.01 -38.36
CA VAL A 409 -42.54 -40.26 -37.64
C VAL A 409 -41.25 -41.00 -37.32
N LEU A 410 -41.00 -41.20 -36.04
CA LEU A 410 -39.90 -41.99 -35.50
C LEU A 410 -40.45 -43.37 -35.13
N ARG A 411 -40.02 -44.40 -35.85
CA ARG A 411 -40.45 -45.79 -35.63
C ARG A 411 -39.40 -46.52 -34.79
N HIS A 412 -39.88 -47.32 -33.84
CA HIS A 412 -39.04 -48.18 -33.01
C HIS A 412 -39.18 -49.65 -33.37
#